data_AF-A0A142ERE0-F1
#
_entry.id   AF-A0A142ERE0-F1
#
_cell.length_a   1.000
_cell.length_b   1.000
_cell.length_c   1.000
_cell.angle_alpha   90.00
_cell.angle_beta   90.00
_cell.angle_gamma   90.00
#
_symmetry.space_group_name_H-M   'P 1'
#
loop_
_entity.id
_entity.type
_entity.pdbx_description
1 polymer ?
#
loop_
_entity_poly.entity_id
_entity_poly.type
_entity_poly.pdbx_seq_one_letter_code
_entity_poly.pdbx_strand_id
1 'polypeptide(L)'
;MNFPQELKYTKDHEWVKIEGDIAIVGITDFAQKELGDIVYVEVETVGETIEAGEVFGTVEAVKTVSDLFMPISGEIVEFNEELGSSPELVNSSPYEEGWMVKVKISGDLPADLMDVDQYKELIGE
;
A
#
# COMPACT_ATOMS: atom_id res chain seq x y z
N MET A 1 -1.85 8.57 -15.47
CA MET A 1 -2.40 7.58 -14.51
C MET A 1 -3.40 8.27 -13.57
N ASN A 2 -4.02 7.57 -12.62
CA ASN A 2 -4.83 8.21 -11.57
C ASN A 2 -4.06 8.26 -10.25
N PHE A 3 -4.03 9.42 -9.59
CA PHE A 3 -3.36 9.64 -8.31
C PHE A 3 -4.21 10.59 -7.44
N PRO A 4 -4.98 10.06 -6.47
CA PRO A 4 -5.78 10.88 -5.57
C PRO A 4 -4.94 11.86 -4.74
N GLN A 5 -5.40 13.11 -4.61
CA GLN A 5 -4.60 14.17 -3.97
C GLN A 5 -4.57 14.08 -2.43
N GLU A 6 -5.56 13.40 -1.87
CA GLU A 6 -5.75 13.20 -0.44
C GLU A 6 -4.82 12.14 0.17
N LEU A 7 -4.11 11.38 -0.68
CA LEU A 7 -3.20 10.33 -0.26
C LEU A 7 -1.78 10.87 -0.07
N LYS A 8 -1.03 10.15 0.75
CA LYS A 8 0.43 10.22 0.77
C LYS A 8 1.01 9.01 0.07
N TYR A 9 2.22 9.17 -0.45
CA TYR A 9 2.88 8.19 -1.31
C TYR A 9 4.30 7.92 -0.85
N THR A 10 4.79 6.73 -1.13
CA THR A 10 6.18 6.33 -0.87
C THR A 10 6.97 6.24 -2.17
N LYS A 11 8.30 6.21 -2.05
CA LYS A 11 9.21 5.92 -3.17
C LYS A 11 9.11 4.48 -3.67
N ASP A 12 8.63 3.58 -2.80
CA ASP A 12 8.45 2.15 -3.06
C ASP A 12 7.06 1.85 -3.66
N HIS A 13 6.30 2.91 -3.98
CA HIS A 13 5.04 2.91 -4.72
C HIS A 13 3.81 2.36 -3.97
N GLU A 14 3.85 2.44 -2.64
CA GLU A 14 2.69 2.38 -1.76
C GLU A 14 2.01 3.74 -1.60
N TRP A 15 0.75 3.71 -1.21
CA TRP A 15 -0.01 4.87 -0.77
C TRP A 15 -0.53 4.67 0.64
N VAL A 16 -0.75 5.78 1.35
CA VAL A 16 -1.36 5.80 2.67
C VAL A 16 -2.45 6.87 2.75
N LYS A 17 -3.64 6.48 3.21
CA LYS A 17 -4.76 7.35 3.53
C LYS A 17 -4.89 7.45 5.05
N ILE A 18 -4.86 8.67 5.61
CA ILE A 18 -4.93 8.87 7.05
C ILE A 18 -6.34 9.29 7.45
N GLU A 19 -6.98 8.49 8.30
CA GLU A 19 -8.32 8.69 8.82
C GLU A 19 -8.30 8.69 10.36
N GLY A 20 -7.91 9.82 10.95
CA GLY A 20 -7.75 9.92 12.40
C GLY A 20 -6.51 9.19 12.88
N ASP A 21 -6.68 8.16 13.73
CA ASP A 21 -5.60 7.30 14.24
C ASP A 21 -5.41 6.01 13.42
N ILE A 22 -6.22 5.82 12.38
CA ILE A 22 -6.11 4.70 11.45
C ILE A 22 -5.55 5.20 10.12
N ALA A 23 -4.61 4.45 9.57
CA ALA A 23 -4.12 4.60 8.22
C ALA A 23 -4.53 3.40 7.37
N ILE A 24 -4.92 3.64 6.13
CA ILE A 24 -5.22 2.61 5.14
C ILE A 24 -4.08 2.60 4.13
N VAL A 25 -3.54 1.42 3.84
CA VAL A 25 -2.37 1.24 2.97
C VAL A 25 -2.70 0.33 1.80
N GLY A 26 -2.14 0.62 0.63
CA GLY A 26 -2.17 -0.23 -0.56
C GLY A 26 -1.07 0.16 -1.54
N ILE A 27 -1.06 -0.43 -2.74
CA ILE A 27 -0.12 -0.06 -3.81
C ILE A 27 -0.76 0.85 -4.86
N THR A 28 0.06 1.65 -5.50
CA THR A 28 -0.38 2.64 -6.50
C THR A 28 -0.78 2.02 -7.85
N ASP A 29 -1.51 2.79 -8.67
CA ASP A 29 -1.81 2.44 -10.07
C ASP A 29 -0.54 2.27 -10.92
N PHE A 30 0.56 2.95 -10.55
CA PHE A 30 1.86 2.73 -11.17
C PHE A 30 2.41 1.36 -10.80
N ALA A 31 2.47 1.03 -9.50
CA ALA A 31 3.01 -0.24 -9.01
C ALA A 31 2.31 -1.45 -9.63
N GLN A 32 0.97 -1.47 -9.61
CA GLN A 32 0.21 -2.61 -10.16
C GLN A 32 0.46 -2.81 -11.66
N LYS A 33 0.69 -1.74 -12.42
CA LYS A 33 1.03 -1.84 -13.86
C LYS A 33 2.41 -2.43 -14.10
N GLU A 34 3.38 -2.04 -13.29
CA GLU A 34 4.75 -2.58 -13.37
C GLU A 34 4.80 -4.06 -12.96
N LEU A 35 4.00 -4.46 -11.96
CA LEU A 35 3.88 -5.86 -11.53
C LEU A 35 3.10 -6.71 -12.55
N GLY A 36 2.08 -6.13 -13.18
CA GLY A 36 1.15 -6.84 -14.08
C GLY A 36 -0.02 -7.47 -13.32
N ASP A 37 -0.57 -8.55 -13.88
CA ASP A 37 -1.77 -9.21 -13.33
C ASP A 37 -1.46 -9.84 -11.96
N ILE A 38 -2.06 -9.29 -10.90
CA ILE A 38 -1.93 -9.77 -9.53
C ILE A 38 -2.76 -11.03 -9.36
N VAL A 39 -2.17 -12.06 -8.77
CA VAL A 39 -2.81 -13.37 -8.57
C VAL A 39 -2.87 -13.78 -7.11
N TYR A 40 -2.08 -13.15 -6.24
CA TYR A 40 -2.10 -13.43 -4.81
C TYR A 40 -1.55 -12.26 -3.99
N VAL A 41 -2.09 -12.07 -2.78
CA VAL A 41 -1.63 -11.11 -1.79
C VAL A 41 -1.57 -11.82 -0.45
N GLU A 42 -0.43 -11.72 0.24
CA GLU A 42 -0.18 -12.39 1.51
C GLU A 42 0.22 -11.39 2.58
N VAL A 43 -0.50 -11.39 3.71
CA VAL A 43 -0.20 -10.58 4.89
C VAL A 43 -0.39 -11.44 6.13
N GLU A 44 0.71 -11.84 6.76
CA GLU A 44 0.70 -12.65 7.99
C GLU A 44 0.93 -11.83 9.27
N THR A 45 1.09 -10.50 9.13
CA THR A 45 1.50 -9.57 10.19
C THR A 45 0.33 -8.89 10.91
N VAL A 46 -0.90 -9.36 10.72
CA VAL A 46 -2.09 -8.80 11.40
C VAL A 46 -1.97 -9.02 12.92
N GLY A 47 -2.10 -7.93 13.68
CA GLY A 47 -1.91 -7.87 15.13
C GLY A 47 -0.46 -7.60 15.56
N GLU A 48 0.47 -7.51 14.62
CA GLU A 48 1.86 -7.14 14.90
C GLU A 48 2.08 -5.63 14.79
N THR A 49 3.05 -5.12 15.56
CA THR A 49 3.58 -3.77 15.38
C THR A 49 4.75 -3.83 14.41
N ILE A 50 4.62 -3.10 13.29
CA ILE A 50 5.59 -3.05 12.21
C ILE A 50 6.13 -1.62 12.12
N GLU A 51 7.44 -1.47 11.96
CA GLU A 51 8.07 -0.16 11.78
C GLU A 51 8.02 0.30 10.31
N ALA A 52 8.06 1.61 10.09
CA ALA A 52 8.14 2.16 8.74
C ALA A 52 9.36 1.61 7.98
N GLY A 53 9.13 1.13 6.75
CA GLY A 53 10.12 0.51 5.89
C GLY A 53 10.34 -0.99 6.13
N GLU A 54 9.69 -1.60 7.11
CA GLU A 54 9.70 -3.06 7.27
C GLU A 54 8.68 -3.74 6.34
N VAL A 55 8.93 -5.00 6.01
CA VAL A 55 8.03 -5.78 5.16
C VAL A 55 6.84 -6.25 5.98
N PHE A 56 5.62 -5.94 5.52
CA PHE A 56 4.39 -6.40 6.17
C PHE A 56 3.69 -7.53 5.41
N GLY A 57 4.03 -7.74 4.15
CA GLY A 57 3.42 -8.73 3.29
C GLY A 57 4.10 -8.85 1.94
N THR A 58 3.52 -9.66 1.06
CA THR A 58 3.97 -9.83 -0.32
C THR A 58 2.82 -9.76 -1.29
N VAL A 59 3.11 -9.35 -2.52
CA VAL A 59 2.20 -9.39 -3.66
C VAL A 59 2.82 -10.24 -4.76
N GLU A 60 2.06 -11.21 -5.26
CA GLU A 60 2.46 -12.07 -6.37
C GLU A 60 1.62 -11.73 -7.61
N ALA A 61 2.34 -11.49 -8.70
CA ALA A 61 1.81 -11.31 -10.04
C ALA A 61 2.25 -12.48 -10.92
N VAL A 62 1.60 -12.65 -12.08
CA VAL A 62 1.90 -13.74 -13.04
C VAL A 62 3.39 -13.84 -13.40
N LYS A 63 4.14 -12.74 -13.33
CA LYS A 63 5.54 -12.67 -13.76
C LYS A 63 6.54 -12.46 -12.62
N THR A 64 6.10 -12.03 -11.45
CA THR A 64 7.00 -11.56 -10.39
C THR A 64 6.35 -11.62 -9.01
N VAL A 65 7.18 -11.64 -7.98
CA VAL A 65 6.77 -11.42 -6.59
C VAL A 65 7.44 -10.14 -6.12
N SER A 66 6.75 -9.34 -5.33
CA SER A 66 7.29 -8.14 -4.69
C SER A 66 6.94 -8.13 -3.20
N ASP A 67 7.90 -7.72 -2.39
CA ASP A 67 7.64 -7.39 -0.99
C ASP A 67 6.82 -6.09 -0.91
N LEU A 68 6.02 -5.96 0.15
CA LEU A 68 5.24 -4.77 0.48
C LEU A 68 5.83 -4.11 1.72
N PHE A 69 6.20 -2.84 1.61
CA PHE A 69 6.87 -2.10 2.68
C PHE A 69 5.89 -1.21 3.43
N MET A 70 5.98 -1.23 4.75
CA MET A 70 5.09 -0.47 5.62
C MET A 70 5.40 1.03 5.53
N PRO A 71 4.48 1.90 5.09
CA PRO A 71 4.77 3.32 4.90
C PRO A 71 4.87 4.10 6.22
N ILE A 72 4.34 3.57 7.33
CA ILE A 72 4.27 4.24 8.63
C ILE A 72 4.40 3.22 9.77
N SER A 73 5.00 3.60 10.90
CA SER A 73 5.03 2.71 12.07
C SER A 73 3.64 2.57 12.70
N GLY A 74 3.29 1.35 13.11
CA GLY A 74 1.99 1.10 13.72
C GLY A 74 1.65 -0.38 13.89
N GLU A 75 0.49 -0.63 14.49
CA GLU A 75 -0.08 -1.98 14.63
C GLU A 75 -1.01 -2.27 13.46
N ILE A 76 -0.81 -3.38 12.75
CA ILE A 76 -1.74 -3.80 11.69
C ILE A 76 -3.01 -4.34 12.34
N VAL A 77 -4.13 -3.65 12.17
CA VAL A 77 -5.40 -3.99 12.82
C VAL A 77 -6.35 -4.75 11.90
N GLU A 78 -6.15 -4.68 10.59
CA GLU A 78 -7.04 -5.30 9.60
C GLU A 78 -6.28 -5.61 8.32
N PHE A 79 -6.54 -6.78 7.73
CA PHE A 79 -6.19 -7.13 6.36
C PHE A 79 -7.47 -7.20 5.53
N ASN A 80 -7.40 -6.78 4.27
CA ASN A 80 -8.52 -6.87 3.35
C ASN A 80 -8.75 -8.32 2.90
N GLU A 81 -9.60 -9.05 3.61
CA GLU A 81 -9.91 -10.45 3.32
C GLU A 81 -10.47 -10.67 1.90
N GLU A 82 -11.04 -9.65 1.25
CA GLU A 82 -11.55 -9.75 -0.12
C GLU A 82 -10.43 -10.08 -1.13
N LEU A 83 -9.19 -9.63 -0.86
CA LEU A 83 -8.03 -9.92 -1.69
C LEU A 83 -7.66 -11.41 -1.72
N GLY A 84 -8.11 -12.20 -0.74
CA GLY A 84 -7.93 -13.66 -0.73
C GLY A 84 -8.74 -14.37 -1.81
N SER A 85 -9.89 -13.81 -2.21
CA SER A 85 -10.73 -14.34 -3.29
C SER A 85 -10.67 -13.53 -4.59
N SER A 86 -10.33 -12.25 -4.49
CA SER A 86 -10.32 -11.28 -5.59
C SER A 86 -9.04 -10.42 -5.58
N PRO A 87 -7.86 -11.03 -5.78
CA PRO A 87 -6.59 -10.29 -5.83
C PRO A 87 -6.53 -9.26 -6.96
N GLU A 88 -7.32 -9.43 -8.03
CA GLU A 88 -7.44 -8.50 -9.14
C GLU A 88 -8.01 -7.11 -8.76
N LEU A 89 -8.55 -6.96 -7.55
CA LEU A 89 -8.94 -5.67 -6.99
C LEU A 89 -7.74 -4.71 -6.87
N VAL A 90 -6.53 -5.25 -6.65
CA VAL A 90 -5.30 -4.46 -6.65
C VAL A 90 -5.02 -3.85 -8.03
N ASN A 91 -5.35 -4.56 -9.12
CA ASN A 91 -5.20 -4.02 -10.47
C ASN A 91 -6.35 -3.08 -10.86
N SER A 92 -7.59 -3.43 -10.50
CA SER A 92 -8.79 -2.76 -11.01
C SER A 92 -9.23 -1.57 -10.16
N SER A 93 -8.92 -1.58 -8.86
CA SER A 93 -9.37 -0.61 -7.87
C SER A 93 -8.27 -0.29 -6.83
N PRO A 94 -7.03 0.05 -7.23
CA PRO A 94 -5.87 0.12 -6.34
C PRO A 94 -6.01 1.09 -5.15
N TYR A 95 -6.86 2.12 -5.29
CA TYR A 95 -7.06 3.17 -4.27
C TYR A 95 -8.40 3.07 -3.54
N GLU A 96 -9.26 2.12 -3.91
CA GLU A 96 -10.57 1.92 -3.26
C GLU A 96 -10.67 0.49 -2.73
N GLU A 97 -11.11 -0.47 -3.54
CA GLU A 97 -11.35 -1.86 -3.09
C GLU A 97 -10.05 -2.67 -2.96
N GLY A 98 -8.97 -2.23 -3.61
CA GLY A 98 -7.64 -2.85 -3.59
C GLY A 98 -6.74 -2.44 -2.41
N TRP A 99 -7.29 -1.82 -1.36
CA TRP A 99 -6.54 -1.57 -0.13
C TRP A 99 -6.10 -2.89 0.50
N MET A 100 -4.94 -2.90 1.16
CA MET A 100 -4.31 -4.13 1.67
C MET A 100 -4.45 -4.26 3.18
N VAL A 101 -4.06 -3.23 3.92
CA VAL A 101 -4.09 -3.25 5.39
C VAL A 101 -4.60 -1.94 5.99
N LYS A 102 -5.15 -2.02 7.19
CA LYS A 102 -5.36 -0.88 8.08
C LYS A 102 -4.38 -0.96 9.24
N VAL A 103 -3.82 0.18 9.59
CA VAL A 103 -2.77 0.32 10.57
C VAL A 103 -3.19 1.35 11.60
N LYS A 104 -3.12 0.99 12.88
CA LYS A 104 -3.22 1.95 13.97
C LYS A 104 -1.88 2.65 14.13
N ILE A 105 -1.86 3.94 13.83
CA ILE A 105 -0.63 4.73 13.73
C ILE A 105 0.05 4.81 15.10
N SER A 106 1.36 4.57 15.13
CA SER A 106 2.21 4.81 16.30
C SER A 106 3.29 5.86 15.97
N GLY A 107 3.42 6.85 16.85
CA GLY A 107 4.44 7.90 16.68
C GLY A 107 4.11 8.93 15.58
N ASP A 108 5.18 9.52 15.04
CA ASP A 108 5.12 10.56 14.01
C ASP A 108 5.15 9.94 12.61
N LEU A 109 4.50 10.60 11.66
CA LEU A 109 4.55 10.19 10.25
C LEU A 109 5.95 10.40 9.66
N PRO A 110 6.45 9.49 8.82
CA PRO A 110 7.74 9.66 8.15
C PRO A 110 7.78 10.94 7.31
N ALA A 111 8.90 11.67 7.42
CA ALA A 111 9.08 12.96 6.77
C ALA A 111 9.27 12.86 5.24
N ASP A 112 9.51 11.66 4.74
CA ASP A 112 9.71 11.34 3.32
C ASP A 112 8.44 10.87 2.60
N LEU A 113 7.29 10.83 3.30
CA LEU A 113 5.99 10.69 2.65
C LEU A 113 5.75 11.83 1.68
N MET A 114 5.50 11.47 0.43
CA MET A 114 5.28 12.40 -0.68
C MET A 114 3.81 12.77 -0.81
N ASP A 115 3.54 13.99 -1.25
CA ASP A 115 2.26 14.31 -1.87
C ASP A 115 2.20 13.81 -3.33
N VAL A 116 1.04 14.01 -3.96
CA VAL A 116 0.78 13.58 -5.33
C VAL A 116 1.71 14.23 -6.36
N ASP A 117 2.11 15.49 -6.17
CA ASP A 117 2.93 16.20 -7.15
C ASP A 117 4.38 15.71 -7.08
N GLN A 118 4.89 15.50 -5.86
CA GLN A 118 6.19 14.86 -5.63
C GLN A 118 6.24 13.42 -6.17
N TYR A 119 5.17 12.65 -5.97
CA TYR A 119 5.10 11.28 -6.49
C TYR A 119 5.05 11.24 -8.02
N LYS A 120 4.29 12.13 -8.66
CA LYS A 120 4.27 12.26 -10.13
C LYS A 120 5.65 12.61 -10.69
N GLU A 121 6.35 13.55 -10.05
CA GLU A 121 7.73 13.89 -10.43
C GLU A 121 8.66 12.67 -10.33
N LEU A 122 8.53 11.85 -9.29
CA LEU A 122 9.30 10.62 -9.12
C LEU A 122 9.11 9.62 -10.27
N ILE A 123 7.88 9.43 -10.73
CA ILE A 123 7.55 8.47 -11.80
C ILE A 123 7.60 9.08 -13.21
N GLY A 124 7.81 10.40 -13.33
CA GLY A 124 7.90 11.12 -14.59
C GLY A 124 6.56 11.39 -15.28
N GLU A 125 5.48 11.62 -14.53
CA GLU A 125 4.16 12.06 -15.03
C GLU A 125 3.87 13.57 -14.87
#